data_AF-A0AAF0C0Z9-F1
#
_entry.id   AF-A0AAF0C0Z9-F1
#
_cell.length_a   1.000
_cell.length_b   1.000
_cell.length_c   1.000
_cell.angle_alpha   90.00
_cell.angle_beta   90.00
_cell.angle_gamma   90.00
#
_symmetry.space_group_name_H-M   'P 1'
#
loop_
_entity.id
_entity.type
_entity.pdbx_description
1 polymer ?
#
loop_
_entity_poly.entity_id
_entity_poly.type
_entity_poly.pdbx_seq_one_letter_code
_entity_poly.pdbx_strand_id
1 'polypeptide(L)'
;MKRHFSLALALALIVQLSACGGGGDSTDTNTANNTPVVNPDTGNSGSGGSNSGGETGNEGTTGTDPVLTDSGQISRFLTQASFGATDESISAMQGISVSNWLKNEFEKPPSLHSPLIAQYRAVGLLEHVAGMAFWKNALEADDQLRQRMAFALSQILVVSDFGENLLFDVPQSIGYYQDLLTRHAFGNYRELLEAVTYSPAMGFYLTYMGSEKGDPDTGRMPDENYAREILQLFTIGLVELNMDGTVKVDDQGQAIETYNNADITGLARVFTGLNLYEGLDDNGEELTEQLRVAMPMQTFEDSHSGLEKTFLGQTIAANTPAEESISQALDIIFAHPNLAPFISRQLIQRFVTSNPGPAYIERVANAFENGVYRFKDGTSVGTEIRGDLKATLAAVLADNAARQTAAEQGFGKVKEPVLRFSQWARAFAKDNISPEYMFELWDTSSASSLGQHAYRSPSVFNFYRPGYIKPASLTGAAGMTMPELQIINATTLPGYINFISFFIQGDMDSEEYSREYAEFVEVDNINLDPGPATSSFAADYSDEIALADDASALVAHLNTLLAAGSLSTSSSERIITAINAIDTEDKAQRVETAILMIMTSPEFLVQG
;
A
#
# COMPACT_ATOMS: atom_id res chain seq x y z
N MET A 1 14.94 30.56 10.24
CA MET A 1 14.65 31.80 9.48
C MET A 1 13.13 31.93 9.34
N LYS A 2 12.44 32.73 10.17
CA LYS A 2 10.96 32.79 10.18
C LYS A 2 10.44 33.52 8.93
N ARG A 3 9.81 32.80 8.00
CA ARG A 3 9.04 33.39 6.90
C ARG A 3 7.55 33.24 7.22
N HIS A 4 6.92 34.35 7.56
CA HIS A 4 5.47 34.48 7.48
C HIS A 4 5.09 34.54 6.01
N PHE A 5 4.19 33.67 5.56
CA PHE A 5 3.60 33.76 4.22
C PHE A 5 2.09 34.00 4.34
N SER A 6 1.67 35.15 3.80
CA SER A 6 0.28 35.42 3.46
C SER A 6 -0.03 34.72 2.13
N LEU A 7 -1.07 33.88 2.14
CA LEU A 7 -1.54 33.16 0.96
C LEU A 7 -2.33 34.11 0.06
N ALA A 8 -1.63 34.79 -0.85
CA ALA A 8 -2.25 35.50 -1.96
C ALA A 8 -1.25 35.63 -3.12
N LEU A 9 -1.04 34.55 -3.87
CA LEU A 9 -0.87 34.63 -5.33
C LEU A 9 -0.86 33.22 -5.95
N ALA A 10 -1.88 32.94 -6.74
CA ALA A 10 -1.85 31.92 -7.77
C ALA A 10 -0.99 32.41 -8.95
N LEU A 11 -0.01 31.63 -9.40
CA LEU A 11 0.26 31.42 -10.84
C LEU A 11 1.26 30.27 -11.08
N ALA A 12 0.80 29.29 -11.85
CA ALA A 12 1.54 28.40 -12.75
C ALA A 12 2.74 27.60 -12.18
N LEU A 13 2.45 26.40 -11.67
CA LEU A 13 3.42 25.29 -11.70
C LEU A 13 3.10 24.40 -12.90
N ILE A 14 3.96 24.43 -13.94
CA ILE A 14 3.92 23.47 -15.04
C ILE A 14 4.53 22.17 -14.51
N VAL A 15 3.69 21.22 -14.13
CA VAL A 15 4.11 19.81 -13.95
C VAL A 15 4.28 19.24 -15.36
N GLN A 16 5.52 18.95 -15.75
CA GLN A 16 5.77 18.20 -16.99
C GLN A 16 5.37 16.73 -16.82
N LEU A 17 4.12 16.42 -17.17
CA LEU A 17 3.68 15.06 -17.48
C LEU A 17 4.32 14.66 -18.82
N SER A 18 5.41 13.89 -18.75
CA SER A 18 6.04 13.30 -19.93
C SER A 18 5.23 12.09 -20.41
N ALA A 19 4.20 12.34 -21.22
CA ALA A 19 3.53 11.31 -21.99
C ALA A 19 4.37 10.98 -23.24
N CYS A 20 5.06 9.84 -23.26
CA CYS A 20 5.64 9.31 -24.50
C CYS A 20 4.58 8.51 -25.26
N GLY A 21 3.82 9.19 -26.11
CA GLY A 21 3.10 8.60 -27.24
C GLY A 21 4.01 8.60 -28.48
N GLY A 22 4.47 7.43 -28.91
CA GLY A 22 5.30 7.27 -30.10
C GLY A 22 4.49 6.73 -31.28
N GLY A 23 3.97 7.63 -32.12
CA GLY A 23 3.42 7.32 -33.43
C GLY A 23 4.05 8.24 -34.47
N GLY A 24 4.87 7.70 -35.35
CA GLY A 24 5.50 8.43 -36.45
C GLY A 24 5.67 7.51 -37.65
N ASP A 25 4.85 7.74 -38.67
CA ASP A 25 4.84 6.99 -39.93
C ASP A 25 5.61 7.77 -41.02
N SER A 26 6.52 7.04 -41.68
CA SER A 26 7.12 7.22 -43.02
C SER A 26 7.71 8.58 -43.44
N THR A 27 8.94 8.68 -43.93
CA THR A 27 9.38 8.13 -45.23
C THR A 27 10.92 8.24 -45.35
N ASP A 28 11.61 7.14 -45.68
CA ASP A 28 12.48 7.11 -46.86
C ASP A 28 13.08 5.72 -47.12
N THR A 29 13.12 5.41 -48.41
CA THR A 29 13.40 4.14 -49.09
C THR A 29 14.87 3.71 -49.09
N ASN A 30 15.18 2.44 -48.80
CA ASN A 30 15.68 1.45 -49.78
C ASN A 30 16.16 0.10 -49.16
N THR A 31 15.50 -0.98 -49.60
CA THR A 31 16.02 -2.32 -49.96
C THR A 31 17.00 -3.06 -49.03
N ALA A 32 16.56 -4.15 -48.40
CA ALA A 32 16.68 -5.53 -48.90
C ALA A 32 16.74 -6.58 -47.76
N ASN A 33 15.94 -7.65 -47.95
CA ASN A 33 16.02 -9.00 -47.38
C ASN A 33 15.86 -9.21 -45.86
N ASN A 34 14.66 -9.65 -45.46
CA ASN A 34 14.56 -10.89 -44.67
C ASN A 34 13.19 -11.56 -44.80
N THR A 35 13.21 -12.82 -45.22
CA THR A 35 12.07 -13.73 -45.32
C THR A 35 11.59 -14.20 -43.93
N PRO A 36 10.28 -14.40 -43.71
CA PRO A 36 9.74 -14.93 -42.47
C PRO A 36 9.73 -16.47 -42.47
N VAL A 37 10.12 -17.06 -41.35
CA VAL A 37 9.99 -18.50 -41.10
C VAL A 37 8.68 -18.76 -40.35
N VAL A 38 7.78 -19.42 -41.07
CA VAL A 38 6.57 -20.11 -40.60
C VAL A 38 6.99 -21.36 -39.82
N ASN A 39 6.26 -21.70 -38.75
CA ASN A 39 6.26 -23.08 -38.23
C ASN A 39 4.82 -23.65 -38.27
N PRO A 40 4.60 -24.90 -38.75
CA PRO A 40 3.29 -25.41 -39.11
C PRO A 40 2.66 -26.37 -38.07
N ASP A 41 1.34 -26.24 -37.96
CA ASP A 41 0.24 -27.22 -38.01
C ASP A 41 0.30 -28.66 -37.41
N THR A 42 -0.77 -28.94 -36.64
CA THR A 42 -1.68 -30.13 -36.57
C THR A 42 -1.29 -31.48 -35.94
N GLY A 43 -2.24 -32.01 -35.16
CA GLY A 43 -2.31 -33.43 -34.76
C GLY A 43 -3.48 -33.81 -33.83
N ASN A 44 -4.69 -33.87 -34.38
CA ASN A 44 -5.98 -34.30 -33.80
C ASN A 44 -6.04 -35.77 -33.29
N SER A 45 -6.83 -36.07 -32.23
CA SER A 45 -7.80 -37.19 -32.16
C SER A 45 -8.57 -37.23 -30.83
N GLY A 46 -9.90 -37.20 -30.88
CA GLY A 46 -10.79 -37.24 -29.72
C GLY A 46 -11.23 -38.64 -29.25
N SER A 47 -11.96 -38.65 -28.13
CA SER A 47 -12.98 -39.66 -27.80
C SER A 47 -13.97 -39.02 -26.84
N GLY A 48 -15.25 -38.98 -27.25
CA GLY A 48 -16.33 -38.42 -26.48
C GLY A 48 -16.76 -39.28 -25.29
N GLY A 49 -17.20 -38.60 -24.24
CA GLY A 49 -17.99 -39.15 -23.13
C GLY A 49 -19.03 -38.11 -22.73
N SER A 50 -20.26 -38.33 -23.19
CA SER A 50 -21.43 -37.52 -22.85
C SER A 50 -21.80 -37.74 -21.38
N ASN A 51 -21.89 -36.68 -20.55
CA ASN A 51 -22.92 -36.64 -19.52
C ASN A 51 -23.20 -35.21 -18.98
N SER A 52 -24.49 -34.86 -19.03
CA SER A 52 -25.28 -33.97 -18.18
C SER A 52 -24.70 -32.65 -17.68
N GLY A 53 -25.42 -31.56 -17.97
CA GLY A 53 -25.30 -30.29 -17.26
C GLY A 53 -25.40 -30.48 -15.74
N GLY A 54 -24.58 -29.70 -15.03
CA GLY A 54 -24.54 -29.60 -13.58
C GLY A 54 -24.46 -28.13 -13.22
N GLU A 55 -25.40 -27.72 -12.37
CA GLU A 55 -25.69 -26.37 -11.96
C GLU A 55 -24.53 -25.69 -11.20
N THR A 56 -24.56 -24.36 -11.25
CA THR A 56 -23.93 -23.45 -10.29
C THR A 56 -24.21 -23.91 -8.86
N GLY A 57 -23.22 -24.54 -8.23
CA GLY A 57 -23.28 -25.03 -6.87
C GLY A 57 -22.16 -24.42 -6.04
N ASN A 58 -22.55 -23.54 -5.13
CA ASN A 58 -21.80 -23.21 -3.92
C ASN A 58 -21.59 -24.52 -3.12
N GLU A 59 -20.58 -25.30 -3.45
CA GLU A 59 -20.21 -26.46 -2.63
C GLU A 59 -19.54 -25.96 -1.36
N GLY A 60 -20.37 -25.84 -0.32
CA GLY A 60 -19.93 -25.91 1.06
C GLY A 60 -19.22 -27.24 1.30
N THR A 61 -17.92 -27.28 1.05
CA THR A 61 -17.07 -28.25 1.73
C THR A 61 -17.09 -27.87 3.20
N THR A 62 -17.74 -28.69 4.02
CA THR A 62 -17.56 -28.73 5.47
C THR A 62 -16.10 -29.09 5.75
N GLY A 63 -15.24 -28.08 5.74
CA GLY A 63 -13.85 -28.17 6.14
C GLY A 63 -13.66 -27.50 7.49
N THR A 64 -12.69 -27.93 8.27
CA THR A 64 -12.28 -27.18 9.47
C THR A 64 -11.53 -25.93 9.03
N ASP A 65 -11.90 -24.76 9.56
CA ASP A 65 -11.09 -23.54 9.45
C ASP A 65 -9.66 -23.85 9.92
N PRO A 66 -8.61 -23.53 9.14
CA PRO A 66 -7.25 -23.92 9.51
C PRO A 66 -6.88 -23.29 10.84
N VAL A 67 -6.66 -24.15 11.85
CA VAL A 67 -5.94 -23.80 13.06
C VAL A 67 -4.46 -23.89 12.72
N LEU A 68 -3.78 -22.76 12.71
CA LEU A 68 -2.34 -22.73 12.49
C LEU A 68 -1.64 -23.13 13.80
N THR A 69 -0.96 -24.28 13.79
CA THR A 69 -0.19 -24.78 14.94
C THR A 69 1.32 -24.79 14.68
N ASP A 70 1.72 -24.71 13.42
CA ASP A 70 3.12 -24.59 13.03
C ASP A 70 3.57 -23.12 13.11
N SER A 71 4.62 -22.83 13.86
CA SER A 71 5.09 -21.46 14.08
C SER A 71 5.55 -20.78 12.78
N GLY A 72 6.08 -21.52 11.80
CA GLY A 72 6.43 -20.97 10.49
C GLY A 72 5.18 -20.53 9.71
N GLN A 73 4.13 -21.34 9.71
CA GLN A 73 2.85 -20.97 9.10
C GLN A 73 2.19 -19.76 9.77
N ILE A 74 2.25 -19.69 11.11
CA ILE A 74 1.75 -18.54 11.89
C ILE A 74 2.55 -17.29 11.53
N SER A 75 3.89 -17.37 11.58
CA SER A 75 4.79 -16.27 11.22
C SER A 75 4.49 -15.76 9.80
N ARG A 76 4.36 -16.66 8.81
CA ARG A 76 3.98 -16.30 7.43
C ARG A 76 2.65 -15.55 7.37
N PHE A 77 1.61 -16.07 8.04
CA PHE A 77 0.30 -15.41 8.09
C PHE A 77 0.39 -14.02 8.70
N LEU A 78 1.10 -13.88 9.83
CA LEU A 78 1.27 -12.59 10.50
C LEU A 78 2.11 -11.61 9.67
N THR A 79 3.15 -12.06 8.96
CA THR A 79 3.92 -11.22 8.04
C THR A 79 3.06 -10.73 6.86
N GLN A 80 2.09 -11.51 6.40
CA GLN A 80 1.13 -11.06 5.40
C GLN A 80 0.11 -10.08 6.00
N ALA A 81 -0.38 -10.34 7.21
CA ALA A 81 -1.49 -9.62 7.84
C ALA A 81 -1.08 -8.40 8.70
N SER A 82 0.20 -8.20 8.99
CA SER A 82 0.73 -7.14 9.86
C SER A 82 2.02 -6.52 9.29
N PHE A 83 2.68 -5.66 10.07
CA PHE A 83 4.01 -5.13 9.75
C PHE A 83 5.18 -6.07 10.11
N GLY A 84 4.90 -7.32 10.48
CA GLY A 84 5.90 -8.38 10.73
C GLY A 84 5.62 -9.14 12.03
N ALA A 85 5.87 -10.44 12.07
CA ALA A 85 5.61 -11.23 13.28
C ALA A 85 6.59 -10.90 14.43
N THR A 86 6.09 -10.99 15.67
CA THR A 86 6.87 -11.05 16.91
C THR A 86 6.67 -12.41 17.58
N ASP A 87 7.58 -12.82 18.48
CA ASP A 87 7.44 -14.09 19.22
C ASP A 87 6.16 -14.15 20.05
N GLU A 88 5.74 -13.03 20.63
CA GLU A 88 4.48 -12.91 21.38
C GLU A 88 3.28 -13.10 20.46
N SER A 89 3.30 -12.49 19.28
CA SER A 89 2.19 -12.62 18.32
C SER A 89 2.09 -14.03 17.73
N ILE A 90 3.23 -14.70 17.50
CA ILE A 90 3.27 -16.09 17.05
C ILE A 90 2.68 -16.98 18.14
N SER A 91 3.15 -16.80 19.38
CA SER A 91 2.68 -17.57 20.54
C SER A 91 1.19 -17.34 20.81
N ALA A 92 0.72 -16.09 20.71
CA ALA A 92 -0.67 -15.73 20.94
C ALA A 92 -1.62 -16.34 19.89
N MET A 93 -1.16 -16.51 18.65
CA MET A 93 -1.98 -17.11 17.60
C MET A 93 -1.99 -18.65 17.64
N GLN A 94 -1.07 -19.30 18.35
CA GLN A 94 -1.04 -20.76 18.45
C GLN A 94 -2.38 -21.32 18.94
N GLY A 95 -3.00 -22.19 18.14
CA GLY A 95 -4.28 -22.80 18.48
C GLY A 95 -5.51 -21.90 18.21
N ILE A 96 -5.31 -20.68 17.71
CA ILE A 96 -6.38 -19.80 17.22
C ILE A 96 -6.57 -20.05 15.72
N SER A 97 -7.83 -20.19 15.30
CA SER A 97 -8.17 -20.33 13.89
C SER A 97 -8.08 -18.99 13.15
N VAL A 98 -7.77 -19.02 11.85
CA VAL A 98 -7.65 -17.79 11.04
C VAL A 98 -8.94 -16.96 11.08
N SER A 99 -10.12 -17.59 11.08
CA SER A 99 -11.40 -16.88 11.17
C SER A 99 -11.55 -16.10 12.47
N ASN A 100 -11.19 -16.70 13.61
CA ASN A 100 -11.31 -16.09 14.92
C ASN A 100 -10.28 -14.99 15.12
N TRP A 101 -9.05 -15.19 14.64
CA TRP A 101 -8.04 -14.14 14.66
C TRP A 101 -8.51 -12.91 13.86
N LEU A 102 -8.97 -13.11 12.62
CA LEU A 102 -9.46 -12.00 11.76
C LEU A 102 -10.62 -11.25 12.41
N LYS A 103 -11.63 -11.97 12.95
CA LYS A 103 -12.76 -11.32 13.64
C LYS A 103 -12.31 -10.48 14.83
N ASN A 104 -11.36 -10.98 15.63
CA ASN A 104 -10.84 -10.21 16.75
C ASN A 104 -10.12 -8.95 16.29
N GLU A 105 -9.27 -9.05 15.26
CA GLU A 105 -8.55 -7.90 14.71
C GLU A 105 -9.50 -6.84 14.10
N PHE A 106 -10.61 -7.27 13.49
CA PHE A 106 -11.58 -6.34 12.91
C PHE A 106 -12.27 -5.44 13.96
N GLU A 107 -12.38 -5.92 15.20
CA GLU A 107 -13.04 -5.21 16.30
C GLU A 107 -12.08 -4.33 17.12
N LYS A 108 -10.77 -4.39 16.86
CA LYS A 108 -9.80 -3.53 17.56
C LYS A 108 -10.03 -2.05 17.25
N PRO A 109 -9.96 -1.16 18.26
CA PRO A 109 -10.11 0.27 18.06
C PRO A 109 -8.98 0.82 17.17
N PRO A 110 -9.27 1.84 16.34
CA PRO A 110 -8.27 2.38 15.43
C PRO A 110 -7.21 3.21 16.16
N SER A 111 -5.93 3.00 15.83
CA SER A 111 -4.84 3.92 16.19
C SER A 111 -4.68 4.99 15.12
N LEU A 112 -4.73 6.27 15.54
CA LEU A 112 -4.80 7.43 14.64
C LEU A 112 -3.43 8.14 14.54
N HIS A 113 -3.14 8.73 13.37
CA HIS A 113 -1.97 9.54 13.10
C HIS A 113 -2.10 10.96 13.66
N SER A 114 -3.28 11.59 13.58
CA SER A 114 -3.46 13.00 13.98
C SER A 114 -3.06 13.29 15.45
N PRO A 115 -3.37 12.42 16.44
CA PRO A 115 -2.91 12.62 17.82
C PRO A 115 -1.38 12.60 17.96
N LEU A 116 -0.69 11.72 17.21
CA LEU A 116 0.78 11.65 17.23
C LEU A 116 1.40 12.88 16.58
N ILE A 117 0.89 13.31 15.43
CA ILE A 117 1.32 14.54 14.76
C ILE A 117 1.16 15.75 15.69
N ALA A 118 0.05 15.85 16.41
CA ALA A 118 -0.16 16.92 17.39
C ALA A 118 0.87 16.86 18.53
N GLN A 119 1.21 15.67 19.03
CA GLN A 119 2.23 15.48 20.08
C GLN A 119 3.62 15.93 19.59
N TYR A 120 4.05 15.50 18.41
CA TYR A 120 5.34 15.91 17.84
C TYR A 120 5.43 17.42 17.60
N ARG A 121 4.36 18.02 17.10
CA ARG A 121 4.30 19.47 16.90
C ARG A 121 4.31 20.25 18.21
N ALA A 122 3.72 19.73 19.27
CA ALA A 122 3.71 20.37 20.58
C ALA A 122 5.12 20.50 21.20
N VAL A 123 6.04 19.62 20.81
CA VAL A 123 7.46 19.69 21.21
C VAL A 123 8.34 20.43 20.20
N GLY A 124 7.77 21.01 19.15
CA GLY A 124 8.50 21.84 18.17
C GLY A 124 8.96 21.11 16.91
N LEU A 125 8.69 19.81 16.75
CA LEU A 125 8.94 19.09 15.50
C LEU A 125 7.84 19.45 14.49
N LEU A 126 8.20 20.11 13.40
CA LEU A 126 7.24 20.61 12.42
C LEU A 126 7.24 19.80 11.11
N GLU A 127 8.38 19.23 10.77
CA GLU A 127 8.62 18.46 9.54
C GLU A 127 8.70 16.97 9.84
N HIS A 128 8.49 16.11 8.84
CA HIS A 128 8.58 14.63 8.92
C HIS A 128 7.62 13.94 9.91
N VAL A 129 6.81 14.69 10.67
CA VAL A 129 5.92 14.17 11.72
C VAL A 129 4.87 13.17 11.23
N ALA A 130 4.47 13.24 9.96
CA ALA A 130 3.59 12.24 9.35
C ALA A 130 4.29 10.88 9.19
N GLY A 131 5.58 10.88 8.82
CA GLY A 131 6.43 9.69 8.77
C GLY A 131 6.73 9.14 10.16
N MET A 132 6.99 10.00 11.15
CA MET A 132 7.14 9.57 12.54
C MET A 132 5.87 8.88 13.07
N ALA A 133 4.70 9.47 12.81
CA ALA A 133 3.41 8.88 13.19
C ALA A 133 3.15 7.54 12.48
N PHE A 134 3.55 7.41 11.22
CA PHE A 134 3.52 6.14 10.51
C PHE A 134 4.35 5.07 11.22
N TRP A 135 5.63 5.34 11.50
CA TRP A 135 6.50 4.35 12.15
C TRP A 135 5.98 3.97 13.53
N LYS A 136 5.52 4.93 14.33
CA LYS A 136 4.96 4.67 15.66
C LYS A 136 3.75 3.72 15.58
N ASN A 137 2.77 4.02 14.72
CA ASN A 137 1.59 3.18 14.55
C ASN A 137 1.91 1.82 13.90
N ALA A 138 2.75 1.79 12.86
CA ALA A 138 3.11 0.55 12.17
C ALA A 138 3.79 -0.46 13.11
N LEU A 139 4.56 0.02 14.09
CA LEU A 139 5.38 -0.83 14.94
C LEU A 139 4.71 -1.18 16.28
N GLU A 140 3.99 -0.25 16.91
CA GLU A 140 3.44 -0.46 18.27
C GLU A 140 1.92 -0.59 18.34
N ALA A 141 1.17 -0.16 17.33
CA ALA A 141 -0.29 -0.16 17.43
C ALA A 141 -0.84 -1.59 17.55
N ASP A 142 -1.84 -1.79 18.42
CA ASP A 142 -2.47 -3.11 18.62
C ASP A 142 -3.31 -3.52 17.40
N ASP A 143 -3.89 -2.58 16.66
CA ASP A 143 -4.70 -2.79 15.46
C ASP A 143 -3.87 -3.06 14.20
N GLN A 144 -2.87 -3.94 14.28
CA GLN A 144 -1.90 -4.23 13.21
C GLN A 144 -2.54 -4.54 11.85
N LEU A 145 -3.62 -5.34 11.82
CA LEU A 145 -4.33 -5.63 10.57
C LEU A 145 -4.92 -4.37 9.94
N ARG A 146 -5.45 -3.46 10.78
CA ARG A 146 -6.05 -2.20 10.34
C ARG A 146 -4.99 -1.26 9.78
N GLN A 147 -3.87 -1.11 10.48
CA GLN A 147 -2.74 -0.31 10.01
C GLN A 147 -2.17 -0.87 8.70
N ARG A 148 -2.07 -2.20 8.58
CA ARG A 148 -1.60 -2.85 7.36
C ARG A 148 -2.54 -2.64 6.17
N MET A 149 -3.85 -2.64 6.41
CA MET A 149 -4.88 -2.33 5.43
C MET A 149 -4.89 -0.84 5.05
N ALA A 150 -4.75 0.08 6.00
CA ALA A 150 -4.62 1.50 5.72
C ALA A 150 -3.39 1.79 4.84
N PHE A 151 -2.25 1.15 5.11
CA PHE A 151 -1.06 1.25 4.25
C PHE A 151 -1.25 0.62 2.86
N ALA A 152 -2.03 -0.45 2.75
CA ALA A 152 -2.40 -1.02 1.45
C ALA A 152 -3.30 -0.05 0.66
N LEU A 153 -4.27 0.58 1.33
CA LEU A 153 -5.17 1.56 0.72
C LEU A 153 -4.46 2.84 0.32
N SER A 154 -3.49 3.35 1.09
CA SER A 154 -2.71 4.55 0.73
C SER A 154 -1.87 4.36 -0.53
N GLN A 155 -1.57 3.11 -0.87
CA GLN A 155 -0.88 2.70 -2.09
C GLN A 155 -1.81 2.49 -3.30
N ILE A 156 -3.12 2.50 -3.09
CA ILE A 156 -4.16 2.44 -4.13
C ILE A 156 -4.73 3.85 -4.34
N LEU A 157 -5.17 4.49 -3.26
CA LEU A 157 -5.73 5.84 -3.19
C LEU A 157 -4.58 6.81 -2.84
N VAL A 158 -3.74 7.09 -3.83
CA VAL A 158 -2.45 7.75 -3.61
C VAL A 158 -2.60 9.24 -3.33
N VAL A 159 -2.03 9.67 -2.22
CA VAL A 159 -1.66 11.06 -1.90
C VAL A 159 -0.19 11.07 -1.49
N SER A 160 0.55 12.14 -1.80
CA SER A 160 1.97 12.21 -1.49
C SER A 160 2.47 13.59 -1.09
N ASP A 161 3.28 13.64 -0.03
CA ASP A 161 4.09 14.79 0.38
C ASP A 161 5.55 14.73 -0.13
N PHE A 162 5.82 13.89 -1.15
CA PHE A 162 7.12 13.84 -1.81
C PHE A 162 7.48 15.18 -2.47
N GLY A 163 8.77 15.53 -2.42
CA GLY A 163 9.32 16.70 -3.11
C GLY A 163 9.01 18.06 -2.46
N GLU A 164 8.81 18.10 -1.14
CA GLU A 164 8.55 19.33 -0.36
C GLU A 164 7.38 20.15 -0.94
N ASN A 165 6.31 19.46 -1.32
CA ASN A 165 5.10 20.11 -1.82
C ASN A 165 4.25 20.66 -0.65
N LEU A 166 3.12 21.30 -0.94
CA LEU A 166 2.26 21.90 0.09
C LEU A 166 1.85 20.92 1.21
N LEU A 167 1.70 19.63 0.91
CA LEU A 167 1.32 18.62 1.92
C LEU A 167 2.46 18.31 2.90
N PHE A 168 3.71 18.54 2.51
CA PHE A 168 4.86 18.44 3.42
C PHE A 168 4.80 19.55 4.48
N ASP A 169 4.46 20.78 4.06
CA ASP A 169 4.30 21.93 4.96
C ASP A 169 3.02 21.85 5.83
N VAL A 170 2.08 20.97 5.47
CA VAL A 170 0.78 20.80 6.11
C VAL A 170 0.56 19.33 6.53
N PRO A 171 1.39 18.80 7.46
CA PRO A 171 1.33 17.39 7.83
C PRO A 171 0.00 16.99 8.49
N GLN A 172 -0.79 17.93 9.02
CA GLN A 172 -2.13 17.66 9.52
C GLN A 172 -3.08 17.16 8.41
N SER A 173 -2.90 17.62 7.17
CA SER A 173 -3.69 17.16 6.02
C SER A 173 -3.38 15.70 5.69
N ILE A 174 -2.09 15.32 5.72
CA ILE A 174 -1.66 13.93 5.61
C ILE A 174 -2.19 13.11 6.79
N GLY A 175 -2.05 13.60 8.03
CA GLY A 175 -2.57 12.93 9.23
C GLY A 175 -4.06 12.64 9.16
N TYR A 176 -4.85 13.63 8.74
CA TYR A 176 -6.29 13.49 8.50
C TYR A 176 -6.59 12.44 7.43
N TYR A 177 -5.85 12.47 6.31
CA TYR A 177 -6.00 11.48 5.24
C TYR A 177 -5.69 10.06 5.71
N GLN A 178 -4.61 9.86 6.49
CA GLN A 178 -4.29 8.54 7.03
C GLN A 178 -5.33 8.07 8.06
N ASP A 179 -5.83 8.97 8.92
CA ASP A 179 -6.92 8.65 9.84
C ASP A 179 -8.19 8.22 9.11
N LEU A 180 -8.50 8.88 7.99
CA LEU A 180 -9.61 8.52 7.11
C LEU A 180 -9.43 7.10 6.58
N LEU A 181 -8.27 6.76 6.02
CA LEU A 181 -7.99 5.40 5.54
C LEU A 181 -8.08 4.37 6.68
N THR A 182 -7.57 4.69 7.88
CA THR A 182 -7.64 3.81 9.05
C THR A 182 -9.08 3.56 9.51
N ARG A 183 -9.92 4.61 9.58
CA ARG A 183 -11.34 4.46 9.96
C ARG A 183 -12.12 3.63 8.95
N HIS A 184 -11.84 3.81 7.66
CA HIS A 184 -12.51 3.10 6.57
C HIS A 184 -11.88 1.75 6.21
N ALA A 185 -10.78 1.34 6.84
CA ALA A 185 -10.02 0.13 6.49
C ALA A 185 -10.86 -1.15 6.41
N PHE A 186 -11.92 -1.27 7.23
CA PHE A 186 -12.85 -2.40 7.25
C PHE A 186 -14.30 -1.99 6.93
N GLY A 187 -14.49 -0.81 6.34
CA GLY A 187 -15.80 -0.27 5.98
C GLY A 187 -16.23 -0.63 4.55
N ASN A 188 -17.06 0.22 3.94
CA ASN A 188 -17.49 0.07 2.56
C ASN A 188 -16.63 0.93 1.60
N TYR A 189 -16.23 0.36 0.45
CA TYR A 189 -15.40 1.06 -0.52
C TYR A 189 -16.11 2.29 -1.15
N ARG A 190 -17.44 2.27 -1.30
CA ARG A 190 -18.21 3.43 -1.79
C ARG A 190 -18.12 4.62 -0.82
N GLU A 191 -18.23 4.35 0.48
CA GLU A 191 -18.09 5.37 1.53
C GLU A 191 -16.64 5.88 1.59
N LEU A 192 -15.66 4.99 1.42
CA LEU A 192 -14.25 5.37 1.34
C LEU A 192 -13.98 6.29 0.14
N LEU A 193 -14.51 5.99 -1.04
CA LEU A 193 -14.35 6.85 -2.23
C LEU A 193 -14.91 8.25 -2.00
N GLU A 194 -16.05 8.36 -1.31
CA GLU A 194 -16.64 9.65 -0.96
C GLU A 194 -15.79 10.40 0.06
N ALA A 195 -15.37 9.74 1.14
CA ALA A 195 -14.49 10.35 2.12
C ALA A 195 -13.19 10.87 1.46
N VAL A 196 -12.59 10.08 0.55
CA VAL A 196 -11.42 10.48 -0.23
C VAL A 196 -11.73 11.67 -1.14
N THR A 197 -12.88 11.68 -1.83
CA THR A 197 -13.32 12.79 -2.69
C THR A 197 -13.38 14.11 -1.93
N TYR A 198 -13.86 14.08 -0.68
CA TYR A 198 -13.94 15.26 0.18
C TYR A 198 -12.66 15.54 0.98
N SER A 199 -11.59 14.76 0.84
CA SER A 199 -10.35 15.02 1.59
C SER A 199 -9.58 16.20 0.99
N PRO A 200 -9.16 17.20 1.81
CA PRO A 200 -8.28 18.27 1.34
C PRO A 200 -6.96 17.77 0.75
N ALA A 201 -6.39 16.69 1.29
CA ALA A 201 -5.13 16.13 0.81
C ALA A 201 -5.27 15.61 -0.62
N MET A 202 -6.37 14.90 -0.91
CA MET A 202 -6.70 14.43 -2.27
C MET A 202 -7.06 15.58 -3.20
N GLY A 203 -7.89 16.51 -2.70
CA GLY A 203 -8.28 17.76 -3.38
C GLY A 203 -7.09 18.55 -3.90
N PHE A 204 -6.08 18.73 -3.05
CA PHE A 204 -4.83 19.37 -3.44
C PHE A 204 -4.02 18.50 -4.41
N TYR A 205 -3.80 17.23 -4.06
CA TYR A 205 -2.90 16.34 -4.81
C TYR A 205 -3.33 16.12 -6.27
N LEU A 206 -4.64 16.03 -6.51
CA LEU A 206 -5.24 15.88 -7.84
C LEU A 206 -5.94 17.16 -8.33
N THR A 207 -5.53 18.30 -7.77
CA THR A 207 -5.78 19.66 -8.28
C THR A 207 -7.24 20.08 -8.51
N TYR A 208 -8.20 19.36 -7.93
CA TYR A 208 -9.63 19.71 -8.04
C TYR A 208 -10.14 20.56 -6.88
N MET A 209 -9.35 20.72 -5.80
CA MET A 209 -9.65 21.70 -4.75
C MET A 209 -9.59 23.12 -5.33
N GLY A 210 -10.71 23.84 -5.27
CA GLY A 210 -10.90 25.16 -5.87
C GLY A 210 -11.17 25.13 -7.38
N SER A 211 -11.42 23.96 -7.98
CA SER A 211 -11.76 23.86 -9.40
C SER A 211 -13.09 24.56 -9.69
N GLU A 212 -13.12 25.42 -10.71
CA GLU A 212 -14.32 26.17 -11.11
C GLU A 212 -15.00 25.55 -12.33
N LYS A 213 -16.31 25.79 -12.44
CA LYS A 213 -17.07 25.51 -13.66
C LYS A 213 -16.44 26.14 -14.89
N GLY A 214 -16.65 25.48 -16.03
CA GLY A 214 -16.20 25.98 -17.32
C GLY A 214 -16.80 27.35 -17.66
N ASP A 215 -16.00 28.19 -18.30
CA ASP A 215 -16.37 29.54 -18.73
C ASP A 215 -16.00 29.72 -20.21
N PRO A 216 -16.99 29.74 -21.12
CA PRO A 216 -16.76 29.90 -22.55
C PRO A 216 -16.12 31.24 -22.95
N ASP A 217 -16.30 32.30 -22.15
CA ASP A 217 -15.79 33.63 -22.48
C ASP A 217 -14.27 33.72 -22.24
N THR A 218 -13.79 33.04 -21.19
CA THR A 218 -12.36 32.96 -20.85
C THR A 218 -11.68 31.71 -21.42
N GLY A 219 -12.45 30.70 -21.83
CA GLY A 219 -11.97 29.38 -22.24
C GLY A 219 -11.56 28.48 -21.08
N ARG A 220 -11.91 28.83 -19.84
CA ARG A 220 -11.64 28.00 -18.65
C ARG A 220 -12.40 26.69 -18.77
N MET A 221 -11.71 25.58 -18.47
CA MET A 221 -12.28 24.24 -18.38
C MET A 221 -12.13 23.71 -16.94
N PRO A 222 -13.05 22.85 -16.48
CA PRO A 222 -12.88 22.08 -15.24
C PRO A 222 -11.56 21.30 -15.22
N ASP A 223 -11.01 21.08 -14.03
CA ASP A 223 -9.83 20.24 -13.85
C ASP A 223 -10.18 18.76 -14.07
N GLU A 224 -9.43 18.08 -14.94
CA GLU A 224 -9.70 16.69 -15.34
C GLU A 224 -8.89 15.64 -14.57
N ASN A 225 -7.94 16.04 -13.71
CA ASN A 225 -7.00 15.11 -13.08
C ASN A 225 -7.75 14.14 -12.17
N TYR A 226 -8.56 14.62 -11.23
CA TYR A 226 -9.32 13.71 -10.35
C TYR A 226 -10.29 12.80 -11.12
N ALA A 227 -10.98 13.34 -12.13
CA ALA A 227 -11.88 12.57 -12.97
C ALA A 227 -11.15 11.44 -13.72
N ARG A 228 -9.92 11.68 -14.18
CA ARG A 228 -9.09 10.66 -14.82
C ARG A 228 -8.63 9.62 -13.81
N GLU A 229 -8.04 10.05 -12.70
CA GLU A 229 -7.39 9.12 -11.77
C GLU A 229 -8.38 8.31 -10.93
N ILE A 230 -9.57 8.87 -10.61
CA ILE A 230 -10.62 8.09 -9.94
C ILE A 230 -11.08 6.92 -10.82
N LEU A 231 -11.20 7.10 -12.14
CA LEU A 231 -11.52 6.02 -13.07
C LEU A 231 -10.33 5.08 -13.27
N GLN A 232 -9.16 5.63 -13.59
CA GLN A 232 -8.00 4.88 -14.05
C GLN A 232 -7.26 4.12 -12.95
N LEU A 233 -7.02 4.78 -11.81
CA LEU A 233 -6.10 4.29 -10.79
C LEU A 233 -6.84 3.78 -9.56
N PHE A 234 -7.99 4.39 -9.24
CA PHE A 234 -8.69 4.10 -8.00
C PHE A 234 -9.84 3.11 -8.17
N THR A 235 -10.41 2.94 -9.36
CA THR A 235 -11.65 2.14 -9.51
C THR A 235 -11.66 1.13 -10.65
N ILE A 236 -11.65 1.55 -11.90
CA ILE A 236 -12.03 0.67 -13.02
C ILE A 236 -10.87 0.33 -13.96
N GLY A 237 -9.74 1.04 -13.89
CA GLY A 237 -8.60 0.77 -14.75
C GLY A 237 -8.82 1.23 -16.20
N LEU A 238 -7.89 0.88 -17.07
CA LEU A 238 -7.88 1.27 -18.49
C LEU A 238 -8.69 0.34 -19.41
N VAL A 239 -8.84 -0.93 -19.02
CA VAL A 239 -9.44 -1.97 -19.87
C VAL A 239 -10.46 -2.80 -19.09
N GLU A 240 -11.52 -3.23 -19.76
CA GLU A 240 -12.55 -4.07 -19.14
C GLU A 240 -11.97 -5.41 -18.67
N LEU A 241 -12.47 -5.86 -17.51
CA LEU A 241 -12.04 -7.09 -16.85
C LEU A 241 -13.22 -8.05 -16.70
N ASN A 242 -12.94 -9.34 -16.86
CA ASN A 242 -13.77 -10.41 -16.31
C ASN A 242 -13.61 -10.44 -14.78
N MET A 243 -14.53 -11.15 -14.11
CA MET A 243 -14.53 -11.25 -12.64
C MET A 243 -13.26 -11.90 -12.08
N ASP A 244 -12.61 -12.74 -12.89
CA ASP A 244 -11.32 -13.37 -12.58
C ASP A 244 -10.10 -12.47 -12.86
N GLY A 245 -10.32 -11.21 -13.24
CA GLY A 245 -9.28 -10.23 -13.54
C GLY A 245 -8.61 -10.41 -14.90
N THR A 246 -9.07 -11.34 -15.74
CA THR A 246 -8.59 -11.43 -17.14
C THR A 246 -9.17 -10.29 -17.98
N VAL A 247 -8.39 -9.80 -18.94
CA VAL A 247 -8.81 -8.71 -19.83
C VAL A 247 -9.90 -9.19 -20.78
N LYS A 248 -10.99 -8.44 -20.88
CA LYS A 248 -11.99 -8.66 -21.92
C LYS A 248 -11.49 -8.14 -23.25
N VAL A 249 -11.76 -8.91 -24.30
CA VAL A 249 -11.41 -8.58 -25.67
C VAL A 249 -12.65 -8.52 -26.55
N ASP A 250 -12.60 -7.69 -27.58
CA ASP A 250 -13.62 -7.61 -28.62
C ASP A 250 -13.56 -8.80 -29.59
N ASP A 251 -14.42 -8.79 -30.62
CA ASP A 251 -14.47 -9.83 -31.66
C ASP A 251 -13.16 -9.94 -32.47
N GLN A 252 -12.29 -8.93 -32.38
CA GLN A 252 -11.00 -8.84 -33.05
C GLN A 252 -9.82 -9.21 -32.13
N GLY A 253 -10.10 -9.56 -30.87
CA GLY A 253 -9.09 -9.92 -29.87
C GLY A 253 -8.35 -8.72 -29.27
N GLN A 254 -8.86 -7.49 -29.44
CA GLN A 254 -8.29 -6.28 -28.84
C GLN A 254 -8.94 -6.00 -27.48
N ALA A 255 -8.15 -5.49 -26.53
CA ALA A 255 -8.66 -5.11 -25.21
C ALA A 255 -9.71 -4.00 -25.33
N ILE A 256 -10.80 -4.13 -24.60
CA ILE A 256 -11.89 -3.13 -24.57
C ILE A 256 -11.52 -2.04 -23.57
N GLU A 257 -11.48 -0.77 -24.00
CA GLU A 257 -11.24 0.37 -23.10
C GLU A 257 -12.45 0.62 -22.18
N THR A 258 -12.20 0.95 -20.91
CA THR A 258 -13.27 1.20 -19.91
C THR A 258 -13.94 2.56 -20.04
N TYR A 259 -13.20 3.56 -20.52
CA TYR A 259 -13.66 4.93 -20.68
C TYR A 259 -12.85 5.61 -21.79
N ASN A 260 -13.37 6.72 -22.30
CA ASN A 260 -12.70 7.58 -23.26
C ASN A 260 -12.58 9.02 -22.72
N ASN A 261 -12.00 9.94 -23.50
CA ASN A 261 -11.80 11.32 -23.03
C ASN A 261 -13.12 12.07 -22.77
N ALA A 262 -14.21 11.74 -23.46
CA ALA A 262 -15.49 12.39 -23.21
C ALA A 262 -16.04 12.04 -21.82
N ASP A 263 -15.80 10.82 -21.34
CA ASP A 263 -16.14 10.42 -19.97
C ASP A 263 -15.38 11.25 -18.95
N ILE A 264 -14.09 11.52 -19.19
CA ILE A 264 -13.26 12.36 -18.31
C ILE A 264 -13.78 13.79 -18.26
N THR A 265 -13.98 14.41 -19.42
CA THR A 265 -14.47 15.81 -19.48
C THR A 265 -15.88 15.93 -18.89
N GLY A 266 -16.73 14.91 -19.06
CA GLY A 266 -18.06 14.85 -18.46
C GLY A 266 -18.01 14.73 -16.94
N LEU A 267 -17.18 13.82 -16.43
CA LEU A 267 -16.99 13.59 -15.00
C LEU A 267 -16.28 14.76 -14.30
N ALA A 268 -15.34 15.44 -14.95
CA ALA A 268 -14.64 16.61 -14.39
C ALA A 268 -15.59 17.72 -13.93
N ARG A 269 -16.74 17.88 -14.60
CA ARG A 269 -17.78 18.85 -14.19
C ARG A 269 -18.37 18.54 -12.82
N VAL A 270 -18.41 17.26 -12.43
CA VAL A 270 -18.94 16.81 -11.13
C VAL A 270 -18.14 17.40 -9.98
N PHE A 271 -16.82 17.48 -10.12
CA PHE A 271 -15.92 17.85 -9.03
C PHE A 271 -15.62 19.36 -8.95
N THR A 272 -16.25 20.17 -9.80
CA THR A 272 -16.18 21.64 -9.71
C THR A 272 -16.90 22.15 -8.46
N GLY A 273 -16.35 23.19 -7.83
CA GLY A 273 -16.91 23.80 -6.63
C GLY A 273 -16.53 23.11 -5.32
N LEU A 274 -15.68 22.08 -5.32
CA LEU A 274 -15.11 21.53 -4.07
C LEU A 274 -13.98 22.43 -3.56
N ASN A 275 -14.05 22.88 -2.31
CA ASN A 275 -12.96 23.64 -1.68
C ASN A 275 -12.95 23.45 -0.16
N LEU A 276 -11.91 23.94 0.52
CA LEU A 276 -11.81 23.90 1.97
C LEU A 276 -13.07 24.44 2.63
N TYR A 277 -13.52 23.77 3.69
CA TYR A 277 -14.66 24.19 4.49
C TYR A 277 -14.52 25.66 4.94
N GLU A 278 -15.55 26.47 4.73
CA GLU A 278 -15.65 27.84 5.23
C GLU A 278 -16.77 27.91 6.26
N GLY A 279 -16.39 28.18 7.52
CA GLY A 279 -17.35 28.27 8.62
C GLY A 279 -16.70 28.65 9.93
N LEU A 280 -17.53 28.69 10.96
CA LEU A 280 -17.14 29.10 12.31
C LEU A 280 -16.93 27.89 13.23
N ASP A 281 -16.08 28.04 14.23
CA ASP A 281 -15.94 27.11 15.34
C ASP A 281 -17.11 27.22 16.35
N ASP A 282 -17.09 26.40 17.40
CA ASP A 282 -18.11 26.40 18.46
C ASP A 282 -18.24 27.75 19.21
N ASN A 283 -17.22 28.61 19.13
CA ASN A 283 -17.21 29.94 19.74
C ASN A 283 -17.67 31.04 18.77
N GLY A 284 -17.95 30.70 17.51
CA GLY A 284 -18.33 31.66 16.47
C GLY A 284 -17.15 32.37 15.80
N GLU A 285 -15.93 31.87 15.95
CA GLU A 285 -14.71 32.39 15.31
C GLU A 285 -14.41 31.65 14.01
N GLU A 286 -13.81 32.31 13.03
CA GLU A 286 -13.40 31.64 11.79
C GLU A 286 -12.40 30.52 12.07
N LEU A 287 -12.64 29.35 11.46
CA LEU A 287 -11.72 28.23 11.58
C LEU A 287 -10.36 28.58 10.98
N THR A 288 -9.31 28.32 11.76
CA THR A 288 -7.93 28.47 11.26
C THR A 288 -7.67 27.53 10.08
N GLU A 289 -6.80 27.94 9.15
CA GLU A 289 -6.36 27.09 8.03
C GLU A 289 -5.92 25.69 8.46
N GLN A 290 -5.25 25.58 9.62
CA GLN A 290 -4.77 24.31 10.17
C GLN A 290 -5.90 23.33 10.50
N LEU A 291 -7.09 23.83 10.86
CA LEU A 291 -8.27 23.01 11.10
C LEU A 291 -8.96 22.65 9.79
N ARG A 292 -9.05 23.62 8.86
CA ARG A 292 -9.72 23.45 7.56
C ARG A 292 -9.08 22.38 6.68
N VAL A 293 -7.76 22.24 6.73
CA VAL A 293 -7.01 21.21 5.99
C VAL A 293 -7.11 19.81 6.60
N ALA A 294 -7.69 19.68 7.80
CA ALA A 294 -7.86 18.42 8.52
C ALA A 294 -9.35 18.08 8.76
N MET A 295 -10.21 18.51 7.84
CA MET A 295 -11.65 18.23 7.84
C MET A 295 -12.15 18.08 6.40
N PRO A 296 -13.36 17.52 6.16
CA PRO A 296 -13.90 17.42 4.81
C PRO A 296 -13.99 18.79 4.13
N MET A 297 -13.64 18.84 2.84
CA MET A 297 -14.01 19.94 1.95
C MET A 297 -15.54 20.08 1.88
N GLN A 298 -16.01 21.22 1.40
CA GLN A 298 -17.42 21.47 1.13
C GLN A 298 -17.63 21.91 -0.32
N THR A 299 -18.89 21.87 -0.76
CA THR A 299 -19.26 22.33 -2.10
C THR A 299 -19.71 23.78 -2.12
N PHE A 300 -19.35 24.50 -3.18
CA PHE A 300 -19.74 25.87 -3.47
C PHE A 300 -20.49 25.92 -4.80
N GLU A 301 -21.82 26.07 -4.74
CA GLU A 301 -22.71 26.01 -5.91
C GLU A 301 -22.40 27.07 -6.97
N ASP A 302 -21.97 28.27 -6.56
CA ASP A 302 -21.60 29.33 -7.49
C ASP A 302 -20.41 28.93 -8.40
N SER A 303 -19.54 28.06 -7.90
CA SER A 303 -18.40 27.50 -8.65
C SER A 303 -18.72 26.15 -9.31
N HIS A 304 -19.84 25.52 -8.99
CA HIS A 304 -20.23 24.21 -9.54
C HIS A 304 -20.85 24.32 -10.94
N SER A 305 -20.58 23.33 -11.79
CA SER A 305 -21.12 23.27 -13.14
C SER A 305 -22.59 22.87 -13.14
N GLY A 306 -23.46 23.81 -13.54
CA GLY A 306 -24.89 23.54 -13.79
C GLY A 306 -25.18 22.80 -15.12
N LEU A 307 -24.15 22.43 -15.90
CA LEU A 307 -24.34 21.69 -17.14
C LEU A 307 -24.66 20.21 -16.88
N GLU A 308 -25.28 19.56 -17.85
CA GLU A 308 -25.41 18.11 -17.91
C GLU A 308 -24.02 17.43 -17.91
N LYS A 309 -23.92 16.27 -17.27
CA LYS A 309 -22.68 15.53 -17.07
C LYS A 309 -22.90 14.10 -17.56
N THR A 310 -22.16 13.67 -18.58
CA THR A 310 -22.31 12.33 -19.20
C THR A 310 -20.97 11.61 -19.18
N PHE A 311 -20.94 10.42 -18.60
CA PHE A 311 -19.76 9.56 -18.49
C PHE A 311 -20.19 8.11 -18.22
N LEU A 312 -19.40 7.14 -18.66
CA LEU A 312 -19.64 5.70 -18.50
C LEU A 312 -21.04 5.27 -18.99
N GLY A 313 -21.53 5.93 -20.05
CA GLY A 313 -22.86 5.69 -20.62
C GLY A 313 -24.04 6.14 -19.73
N GLN A 314 -23.78 6.85 -18.63
CA GLN A 314 -24.78 7.43 -17.73
C GLN A 314 -24.80 8.96 -17.84
N THR A 315 -25.91 9.56 -17.43
CA THR A 315 -26.12 11.01 -17.49
C THR A 315 -26.68 11.52 -16.17
N ILE A 316 -26.00 12.52 -15.58
CA ILE A 316 -26.50 13.34 -14.48
C ILE A 316 -27.12 14.61 -15.10
N ALA A 317 -28.36 14.91 -14.69
CA ALA A 317 -29.14 16.00 -15.24
C ALA A 317 -28.48 17.37 -15.03
N ALA A 318 -28.79 18.32 -15.92
CA ALA A 318 -28.38 19.71 -15.75
C ALA A 318 -28.99 20.32 -14.47
N ASN A 319 -28.23 21.19 -13.80
CA ASN A 319 -28.59 21.86 -12.55
C ASN A 319 -28.83 20.92 -11.36
N THR A 320 -28.36 19.67 -11.41
CA THR A 320 -28.23 18.84 -10.19
C THR A 320 -27.23 19.52 -9.24
N PRO A 321 -27.57 19.68 -7.94
CA PRO A 321 -26.67 20.26 -6.94
C PRO A 321 -25.32 19.55 -6.86
N ALA A 322 -24.30 20.24 -6.34
CA ALA A 322 -22.93 19.73 -6.33
C ALA A 322 -22.79 18.43 -5.52
N GLU A 323 -23.27 18.39 -4.28
CA GLU A 323 -23.19 17.19 -3.42
C GLU A 323 -23.96 16.01 -4.04
N GLU A 324 -25.13 16.26 -4.61
CA GLU A 324 -25.93 15.23 -5.28
C GLU A 324 -25.24 14.74 -6.57
N SER A 325 -24.62 15.63 -7.34
CA SER A 325 -23.83 15.28 -8.53
C SER A 325 -22.65 14.36 -8.15
N ILE A 326 -21.94 14.68 -7.07
CA ILE A 326 -20.82 13.88 -6.57
C ILE A 326 -21.32 12.51 -6.12
N SER A 327 -22.38 12.45 -5.33
CA SER A 327 -22.94 11.19 -4.83
C SER A 327 -23.41 10.28 -5.98
N GLN A 328 -24.18 10.81 -6.94
CA GLN A 328 -24.60 10.06 -8.13
C GLN A 328 -23.41 9.57 -8.95
N ALA A 329 -22.36 10.38 -9.11
CA ALA A 329 -21.19 9.98 -9.88
C ALA A 329 -20.39 8.86 -9.22
N LEU A 330 -20.20 8.93 -7.90
CA LEU A 330 -19.56 7.87 -7.15
C LEU A 330 -20.39 6.59 -7.16
N ASP A 331 -21.73 6.67 -7.16
CA ASP A 331 -22.61 5.50 -7.32
C ASP A 331 -22.47 4.85 -8.70
N ILE A 332 -22.41 5.66 -9.77
CA ILE A 332 -22.19 5.18 -11.14
C ILE A 332 -20.85 4.44 -11.25
N ILE A 333 -19.78 5.03 -10.73
CA ILE A 333 -18.44 4.43 -10.73
C ILE A 333 -18.42 3.16 -9.89
N PHE A 334 -19.06 3.19 -8.71
CA PHE A 334 -19.11 2.06 -7.79
C PHE A 334 -19.88 0.86 -8.35
N ALA A 335 -20.92 1.11 -9.14
CA ALA A 335 -21.70 0.08 -9.83
C ALA A 335 -20.96 -0.56 -11.01
N HIS A 336 -19.84 0.01 -11.47
CA HIS A 336 -19.15 -0.48 -12.65
C HIS A 336 -18.58 -1.91 -12.44
N PRO A 337 -18.77 -2.86 -13.38
CA PRO A 337 -18.36 -4.26 -13.20
C PRO A 337 -16.85 -4.47 -12.97
N ASN A 338 -15.99 -3.60 -13.51
CA ASN A 338 -14.54 -3.70 -13.29
C ASN A 338 -14.10 -3.49 -11.85
N LEU A 339 -14.88 -2.80 -11.01
CA LEU A 339 -14.39 -2.35 -9.71
C LEU A 339 -13.97 -3.52 -8.81
N ALA A 340 -14.79 -4.58 -8.75
CA ALA A 340 -14.52 -5.74 -7.92
C ALA A 340 -13.21 -6.48 -8.30
N PRO A 341 -12.99 -6.92 -9.56
CA PRO A 341 -11.73 -7.57 -9.94
C PRO A 341 -10.53 -6.62 -9.87
N PHE A 342 -10.71 -5.32 -10.13
CA PHE A 342 -9.65 -4.31 -10.08
C PHE A 342 -9.09 -4.16 -8.65
N ILE A 343 -9.95 -3.92 -7.67
CA ILE A 343 -9.55 -3.76 -6.26
C ILE A 343 -9.04 -5.09 -5.68
N SER A 344 -9.68 -6.20 -6.04
CA SER A 344 -9.28 -7.54 -5.57
C SER A 344 -7.85 -7.88 -5.96
N ARG A 345 -7.48 -7.67 -7.23
CA ARG A 345 -6.11 -7.90 -7.69
C ARG A 345 -5.10 -7.07 -6.89
N GLN A 346 -5.37 -5.77 -6.73
CA GLN A 346 -4.45 -4.88 -6.03
C GLN A 346 -4.28 -5.27 -4.57
N LEU A 347 -5.37 -5.55 -3.84
CA LEU A 347 -5.30 -5.99 -2.44
C LEU A 347 -4.55 -7.32 -2.30
N ILE A 348 -4.76 -8.30 -3.19
CA ILE A 348 -3.96 -9.53 -3.18
C ILE A 348 -2.46 -9.21 -3.37
N GLN A 349 -2.11 -8.29 -4.26
CA GLN A 349 -0.71 -7.84 -4.46
C GLN A 349 -0.13 -7.08 -3.28
N ARG A 350 -0.96 -6.39 -2.47
CA ARG A 350 -0.50 -5.71 -1.25
C ARG A 350 -0.22 -6.71 -0.13
N PHE A 351 -0.98 -7.79 -0.04
CA PHE A 351 -0.92 -8.69 1.12
C PHE A 351 -0.18 -10.01 0.87
N VAL A 352 -0.32 -10.62 -0.30
CA VAL A 352 0.02 -12.04 -0.49
C VAL A 352 0.98 -12.28 -1.66
N THR A 353 0.60 -11.97 -2.90
CA THR A 353 1.40 -12.35 -4.08
C THR A 353 1.38 -11.31 -5.19
N SER A 354 2.53 -11.08 -5.84
CA SER A 354 2.68 -10.11 -6.93
C SER A 354 1.95 -10.53 -8.21
N ASN A 355 1.71 -11.83 -8.41
CA ASN A 355 1.12 -12.39 -9.64
C ASN A 355 -0.05 -13.35 -9.31
N PRO A 356 -1.18 -12.83 -8.80
CA PRO A 356 -2.32 -13.67 -8.44
C PRO A 356 -2.93 -14.36 -9.65
N GLY A 357 -3.28 -15.64 -9.49
CA GLY A 357 -3.98 -16.40 -10.53
C GLY A 357 -5.46 -15.98 -10.67
N PRO A 358 -6.09 -16.17 -11.85
CA PRO A 358 -7.45 -15.69 -12.10
C PRO A 358 -8.51 -16.19 -11.10
N ALA A 359 -8.47 -17.47 -10.75
CA ALA A 359 -9.42 -18.06 -9.81
C ALA A 359 -9.32 -17.44 -8.39
N TYR A 360 -8.14 -16.95 -7.99
CA TYR A 360 -7.97 -16.26 -6.71
C TYR A 360 -8.58 -14.86 -6.77
N ILE A 361 -8.32 -14.11 -7.85
CA ILE A 361 -8.96 -12.82 -8.09
C ILE A 361 -10.49 -12.96 -8.09
N GLU A 362 -11.03 -13.97 -8.77
CA GLU A 362 -12.47 -14.20 -8.86
C GLU A 362 -13.12 -14.41 -7.49
N ARG A 363 -12.51 -15.20 -6.61
CA ARG A 363 -13.04 -15.45 -5.26
C ARG A 363 -13.05 -14.19 -4.40
N VAL A 364 -11.99 -13.39 -4.46
CA VAL A 364 -11.91 -12.12 -3.71
C VAL A 364 -12.88 -11.09 -4.30
N ALA A 365 -12.98 -11.02 -5.63
CA ALA A 365 -13.93 -10.14 -6.31
C ALA A 365 -15.36 -10.51 -5.95
N ASN A 366 -15.69 -11.79 -5.87
CA ASN A 366 -17.02 -12.24 -5.43
C ASN A 366 -17.31 -11.86 -3.98
N ALA A 367 -16.31 -11.88 -3.08
CA ALA A 367 -16.50 -11.41 -1.71
C ALA A 367 -16.76 -9.89 -1.67
N PHE A 368 -16.07 -9.11 -2.50
CA PHE A 368 -16.34 -7.68 -2.67
C PHE A 368 -17.75 -7.44 -3.23
N GLU A 369 -18.13 -8.16 -4.30
CA GLU A 369 -19.41 -8.01 -4.99
C GLU A 369 -20.60 -8.34 -4.07
N ASN A 370 -20.48 -9.42 -3.31
CA ASN A 370 -21.54 -9.88 -2.42
C ASN A 370 -21.49 -9.23 -1.03
N GLY A 371 -20.39 -8.55 -0.69
CA GLY A 371 -20.22 -7.94 0.63
C GLY A 371 -20.07 -8.91 1.79
N VAL A 372 -19.73 -10.17 1.52
CA VAL A 372 -19.68 -11.22 2.54
C VAL A 372 -18.63 -12.27 2.19
N TYR A 373 -17.90 -12.72 3.21
CA TYR A 373 -17.01 -13.88 3.13
C TYR A 373 -17.43 -14.92 4.17
N ARG A 374 -17.59 -16.18 3.73
CA ARG A 374 -17.96 -17.32 4.57
C ARG A 374 -16.72 -18.18 4.82
N PHE A 375 -16.32 -18.31 6.08
CA PHE A 375 -15.24 -19.17 6.49
C PHE A 375 -15.64 -20.65 6.45
N LYS A 376 -14.65 -21.54 6.48
CA LYS A 376 -14.88 -22.99 6.43
C LYS A 376 -15.60 -23.53 7.68
N ASP A 377 -15.43 -22.87 8.83
CA ASP A 377 -16.16 -23.16 10.07
C ASP A 377 -17.66 -22.79 10.05
N GLY A 378 -18.16 -22.25 8.93
CA GLY A 378 -19.55 -21.86 8.73
C GLY A 378 -19.88 -20.44 9.21
N THR A 379 -18.94 -19.74 9.84
CA THR A 379 -19.10 -18.33 10.22
C THR A 379 -18.83 -17.40 9.05
N SER A 380 -19.21 -16.13 9.17
CA SER A 380 -18.99 -15.13 8.11
C SER A 380 -18.60 -13.77 8.68
N VAL A 381 -18.03 -12.94 7.81
CA VAL A 381 -17.81 -11.50 8.02
C VAL A 381 -18.33 -10.72 6.82
N GLY A 382 -18.66 -9.45 7.06
CA GLY A 382 -19.20 -8.54 6.05
C GLY A 382 -20.66 -8.19 6.29
N THR A 383 -21.14 -7.21 5.54
CA THR A 383 -22.46 -6.59 5.65
C THR A 383 -23.49 -7.14 4.67
N GLU A 384 -23.10 -8.04 3.77
CA GLU A 384 -23.93 -8.49 2.62
C GLU A 384 -24.27 -7.34 1.66
N ILE A 385 -23.46 -6.28 1.67
CA ILE A 385 -23.55 -5.12 0.78
C ILE A 385 -22.25 -5.05 -0.03
N ARG A 386 -22.37 -4.94 -1.36
CA ARG A 386 -21.25 -4.75 -2.29
C ARG A 386 -20.24 -3.75 -1.73
N GLY A 387 -18.95 -4.02 -1.90
CA GLY A 387 -17.85 -3.14 -1.50
C GLY A 387 -17.38 -3.29 -0.06
N ASP A 388 -17.84 -4.30 0.67
CA ASP A 388 -17.40 -4.57 2.04
C ASP A 388 -15.91 -4.98 2.10
N LEU A 389 -15.08 -4.12 2.69
CA LEU A 389 -13.63 -4.34 2.79
C LEU A 389 -13.25 -5.37 3.85
N LYS A 390 -14.10 -5.61 4.87
CA LYS A 390 -13.89 -6.67 5.86
C LYS A 390 -14.01 -8.05 5.18
N ALA A 391 -15.07 -8.26 4.41
CA ALA A 391 -15.27 -9.46 3.60
C ALA A 391 -14.16 -9.64 2.56
N THR A 392 -13.83 -8.57 1.83
CA THR A 392 -12.79 -8.61 0.79
C THR A 392 -11.43 -8.99 1.38
N LEU A 393 -11.01 -8.36 2.48
CA LEU A 393 -9.72 -8.67 3.11
C LEU A 393 -9.69 -10.08 3.72
N ALA A 394 -10.80 -10.55 4.31
CA ALA A 394 -10.90 -11.92 4.77
C ALA A 394 -10.74 -12.93 3.62
N ALA A 395 -11.35 -12.65 2.46
CA ALA A 395 -11.18 -13.46 1.25
C ALA A 395 -9.74 -13.44 0.74
N VAL A 396 -9.02 -12.31 0.83
CA VAL A 396 -7.59 -12.23 0.51
C VAL A 396 -6.79 -13.13 1.44
N LEU A 397 -6.90 -12.93 2.76
CA LEU A 397 -5.98 -13.58 3.71
C LEU A 397 -6.30 -15.05 3.95
N ALA A 398 -7.58 -15.44 3.96
CA ALA A 398 -8.00 -16.81 4.26
C ALA A 398 -8.08 -17.72 3.00
N ASP A 399 -7.76 -17.21 1.81
CA ASP A 399 -7.79 -18.00 0.58
C ASP A 399 -6.87 -19.22 0.66
N ASN A 400 -7.29 -20.31 0.01
CA ASN A 400 -6.49 -21.53 -0.07
C ASN A 400 -5.11 -21.26 -0.71
N ALA A 401 -5.03 -20.46 -1.77
CA ALA A 401 -3.75 -20.12 -2.42
C ALA A 401 -2.78 -19.46 -1.42
N ALA A 402 -3.28 -18.57 -0.55
CA ALA A 402 -2.49 -17.89 0.46
C ALA A 402 -2.10 -18.79 1.65
N ARG A 403 -2.89 -19.83 1.95
CA ARG A 403 -2.65 -20.75 3.08
C ARG A 403 -1.91 -22.03 2.70
N GLN A 404 -1.73 -22.32 1.42
CA GLN A 404 -1.00 -23.50 0.98
C GLN A 404 0.43 -23.55 1.54
N THR A 405 0.90 -24.75 1.84
CA THR A 405 2.21 -24.97 2.50
C THR A 405 3.29 -25.40 1.52
N ALA A 406 2.91 -25.87 0.34
CA ALA A 406 3.86 -26.18 -0.73
C ALA A 406 4.31 -24.88 -1.41
N ALA A 407 5.62 -24.73 -1.60
CA ALA A 407 6.17 -23.65 -2.39
C ALA A 407 5.79 -23.87 -3.87
N GLU A 408 4.75 -23.18 -4.34
CA GLU A 408 4.44 -23.12 -5.76
C GLU A 408 5.42 -22.18 -6.47
N GLN A 409 6.05 -22.67 -7.54
CA GLN A 409 6.98 -21.87 -8.31
C GLN A 409 6.26 -20.64 -8.89
N GLY A 410 6.73 -19.45 -8.50
CA GLY A 410 6.14 -18.19 -8.96
C GLY A 410 5.02 -17.63 -8.06
N PHE A 411 4.71 -18.28 -6.94
CA PHE A 411 3.84 -17.71 -5.91
C PHE A 411 4.63 -16.84 -4.92
N GLY A 412 3.94 -15.90 -4.27
CA GLY A 412 4.52 -14.94 -3.32
C GLY A 412 4.77 -13.57 -3.94
N LYS A 413 5.38 -12.67 -3.17
CA LYS A 413 5.75 -11.31 -3.58
C LYS A 413 7.13 -10.94 -3.07
N VAL A 414 7.79 -10.01 -3.74
CA VAL A 414 8.98 -9.40 -3.14
C VAL A 414 8.52 -8.48 -2.02
N LYS A 415 9.15 -8.62 -0.85
CA LYS A 415 8.83 -7.83 0.34
C LYS A 415 9.21 -6.39 0.09
N GLU A 416 8.27 -5.49 0.33
CA GLU A 416 8.46 -4.04 0.18
C GLU A 416 9.50 -3.54 1.19
N PRO A 417 10.39 -2.59 0.82
CA PRO A 417 11.41 -2.10 1.73
C PRO A 417 10.89 -1.67 3.11
N VAL A 418 9.78 -0.94 3.17
CA VAL A 418 9.12 -0.56 4.45
C VAL A 418 8.80 -1.77 5.32
N LEU A 419 8.31 -2.87 4.72
CA LEU A 419 7.96 -4.10 5.44
C LEU A 419 9.18 -4.91 5.91
N ARG A 420 10.33 -4.72 5.26
CA ARG A 420 11.58 -5.36 5.69
C ARG A 420 12.08 -4.75 6.99
N PHE A 421 12.10 -3.41 7.04
CA PHE A 421 12.51 -2.70 8.24
C PHE A 421 11.49 -2.88 9.36
N SER A 422 10.19 -2.76 9.06
CA SER A 422 9.17 -2.88 10.10
C SER A 422 9.18 -4.26 10.76
N GLN A 423 9.46 -5.32 10.00
CA GLN A 423 9.56 -6.67 10.58
C GLN A 423 10.73 -6.78 11.56
N TRP A 424 11.89 -6.20 11.24
CA TRP A 424 13.02 -6.16 12.17
C TRP A 424 12.70 -5.34 13.42
N ALA A 425 12.17 -4.14 13.23
CA ALA A 425 11.88 -3.24 14.35
C ALA A 425 10.83 -3.84 15.30
N ARG A 426 9.78 -4.47 14.77
CA ARG A 426 8.78 -5.16 15.60
C ARG A 426 9.35 -6.38 16.33
N ALA A 427 10.24 -7.13 15.69
CA ALA A 427 10.84 -8.32 16.29
C ALA A 427 11.85 -7.97 17.41
N PHE A 428 12.65 -6.92 17.21
CA PHE A 428 13.84 -6.71 18.04
C PHE A 428 13.92 -5.35 18.72
N ALA A 429 13.39 -4.26 18.16
CA ALA A 429 13.44 -2.96 18.86
C ALA A 429 12.42 -2.90 20.02
N LYS A 430 11.37 -3.74 19.99
CA LYS A 430 10.37 -3.92 21.06
C LYS A 430 9.85 -2.59 21.61
N ASP A 431 10.21 -2.23 22.85
CA ASP A 431 9.74 -1.02 23.54
C ASP A 431 10.54 0.25 23.22
N ASN A 432 11.60 0.15 22.40
CA ASN A 432 12.49 1.27 22.08
C ASN A 432 12.03 2.06 20.84
N ILE A 433 10.74 2.08 20.51
CA ILE A 433 10.23 2.74 19.30
C ILE A 433 9.98 4.23 19.56
N SER A 434 10.92 5.08 19.13
CA SER A 434 10.79 6.53 19.26
C SER A 434 11.25 7.26 17.98
N PRO A 435 10.45 7.24 16.90
CA PRO A 435 10.83 7.75 15.57
C PRO A 435 11.26 9.22 15.56
N GLU A 436 10.77 10.01 16.51
CA GLU A 436 11.17 11.39 16.71
C GLU A 436 12.67 11.54 17.01
N TYR A 437 13.36 10.49 17.46
CA TYR A 437 14.78 10.49 17.78
C TYR A 437 15.67 9.85 16.70
N MET A 438 15.10 9.41 15.58
CA MET A 438 15.80 8.57 14.59
C MET A 438 15.87 9.25 13.21
N PHE A 439 16.95 9.98 12.94
CA PHE A 439 17.13 10.75 11.70
C PHE A 439 17.01 9.88 10.44
N GLU A 440 17.52 8.65 10.50
CA GLU A 440 17.49 7.66 9.42
C GLU A 440 16.07 7.34 8.96
N LEU A 441 15.05 7.57 9.80
CA LEU A 441 13.65 7.31 9.52
C LEU A 441 12.85 8.54 9.07
N TRP A 442 13.44 9.73 9.11
CA TRP A 442 12.75 10.97 8.72
C TRP A 442 12.66 11.10 7.19
N ASP A 443 13.63 10.55 6.46
CA ASP A 443 13.53 10.34 5.02
C ASP A 443 14.25 9.07 4.57
N THR A 444 13.46 8.09 4.14
CA THR A 444 13.92 6.78 3.68
C THR A 444 13.79 6.63 2.17
N SER A 445 13.54 7.72 1.44
CA SER A 445 13.29 7.71 -0.01
C SER A 445 14.55 7.45 -0.85
N SER A 446 15.73 7.78 -0.32
CA SER A 446 16.99 7.64 -1.04
C SER A 446 17.30 6.17 -1.37
N ALA A 447 17.85 5.92 -2.55
CA ALA A 447 18.35 4.61 -2.95
C ALA A 447 19.58 4.15 -2.14
N SER A 448 20.26 5.06 -1.42
CA SER A 448 21.31 4.73 -0.46
C SER A 448 20.78 4.39 0.95
N SER A 449 19.47 4.54 1.15
CA SER A 449 18.72 4.19 2.37
C SER A 449 17.73 3.07 2.02
N LEU A 450 16.52 3.07 2.60
CA LEU A 450 15.48 2.08 2.36
C LEU A 450 14.94 2.09 0.92
N GLY A 451 15.02 3.22 0.21
CA GLY A 451 14.49 3.40 -1.15
C GLY A 451 12.96 3.46 -1.24
N GLN A 452 12.28 3.63 -0.10
CA GLN A 452 10.83 3.78 0.00
C GLN A 452 10.48 4.41 1.34
N HIS A 453 9.85 5.59 1.33
CA HIS A 453 9.30 6.23 2.51
C HIS A 453 7.78 6.21 2.46
N ALA A 454 7.11 5.77 3.53
CA ALA A 454 5.66 5.71 3.57
C ALA A 454 5.03 7.07 3.23
N TYR A 455 3.96 7.06 2.44
CA TYR A 455 3.22 8.25 2.00
C TYR A 455 4.00 9.24 1.12
N ARG A 456 5.26 8.97 0.77
CA ARG A 456 6.10 9.82 -0.10
C ARG A 456 6.26 9.24 -1.49
N SER A 457 5.13 8.91 -2.09
CA SER A 457 5.14 8.33 -3.43
C SER A 457 5.66 9.31 -4.48
N PRO A 458 6.58 8.92 -5.38
CA PRO A 458 7.19 9.85 -6.33
C PRO A 458 6.24 10.28 -7.46
N SER A 459 5.08 9.62 -7.60
CA SER A 459 4.07 9.95 -8.61
C SER A 459 2.69 9.46 -8.21
N VAL A 460 1.67 9.91 -8.95
CA VAL A 460 0.28 9.42 -8.81
C VAL A 460 0.14 7.92 -9.09
N PHE A 461 1.07 7.32 -9.85
CA PHE A 461 1.12 5.88 -10.13
C PHE A 461 1.71 5.04 -8.99
N ASN A 462 1.83 5.64 -7.81
CA ASN A 462 2.52 5.09 -6.66
C ASN A 462 4.04 4.86 -6.88
N PHE A 463 4.72 4.14 -5.96
CA PHE A 463 6.12 3.72 -6.08
C PHE A 463 6.35 2.79 -7.28
N TYR A 464 5.34 1.99 -7.60
CA TYR A 464 5.40 1.00 -8.67
C TYR A 464 4.00 0.63 -9.16
N ARG A 465 3.92 0.16 -10.40
CA ARG A 465 2.65 -0.10 -11.08
C ARG A 465 2.16 -1.52 -10.77
N PRO A 466 0.87 -1.73 -10.45
CA PRO A 466 0.30 -3.06 -10.22
C PRO A 466 0.54 -4.06 -11.37
N GLY A 467 0.62 -3.55 -12.60
CA GLY A 467 0.87 -4.33 -13.82
C GLY A 467 2.34 -4.47 -14.22
N TYR A 468 3.31 -4.00 -13.43
CA TYR A 468 4.71 -3.99 -13.85
C TYR A 468 5.28 -5.41 -14.01
N ILE A 469 5.80 -5.68 -15.21
CA ILE A 469 6.53 -6.91 -15.55
C ILE A 469 7.99 -6.52 -15.69
N LYS A 470 8.87 -7.11 -14.88
CA LYS A 470 10.31 -6.77 -14.90
C LYS A 470 10.94 -7.22 -16.22
N PRO A 471 11.47 -6.31 -17.07
CA PRO A 471 12.13 -6.72 -18.31
C PRO A 471 13.44 -7.45 -18.04
N ALA A 472 13.84 -8.32 -18.96
CA ALA A 472 15.08 -9.08 -18.92
C ALA A 472 15.29 -9.88 -17.61
N SER A 473 14.22 -10.43 -17.05
CA SER A 473 14.25 -11.38 -15.93
C SER A 473 13.52 -12.67 -16.30
N LEU A 474 13.74 -13.74 -15.52
CA LEU A 474 12.99 -15.00 -15.67
C LEU A 474 11.48 -14.79 -15.48
N THR A 475 11.09 -13.99 -14.50
CA THR A 475 9.69 -13.61 -14.26
C THR A 475 9.10 -12.81 -15.41
N GLY A 476 9.87 -11.91 -16.02
CA GLY A 476 9.46 -11.15 -17.18
C GLY A 476 9.26 -12.01 -18.42
N ALA A 477 10.17 -12.95 -18.67
CA ALA A 477 10.03 -13.92 -19.76
C ALA A 477 8.80 -14.84 -19.58
N ALA A 478 8.39 -15.07 -18.33
CA ALA A 478 7.17 -15.80 -17.96
C ALA A 478 5.90 -14.92 -17.95
N GLY A 479 6.00 -13.62 -18.26
CA GLY A 479 4.86 -12.69 -18.26
C GLY A 479 4.29 -12.38 -16.88
N MET A 480 5.04 -12.63 -15.80
CA MET A 480 4.56 -12.45 -14.43
C MET A 480 4.65 -10.99 -13.99
N THR A 481 3.60 -10.51 -13.32
CA THR A 481 3.68 -9.20 -12.67
C THR A 481 4.49 -9.27 -11.39
N MET A 482 5.47 -8.38 -11.26
CA MET A 482 6.36 -8.25 -10.11
C MET A 482 6.52 -6.77 -9.75
N PRO A 483 5.47 -6.10 -9.24
CA PRO A 483 5.45 -4.64 -9.06
C PRO A 483 6.64 -4.11 -8.28
N GLU A 484 6.99 -4.76 -7.18
CA GLU A 484 8.04 -4.33 -6.26
C GLU A 484 9.43 -4.28 -6.92
N LEU A 485 9.68 -5.07 -7.97
CA LEU A 485 10.94 -5.04 -8.73
C LEU A 485 11.14 -3.77 -9.56
N GLN A 486 10.15 -2.87 -9.62
CA GLN A 486 10.32 -1.55 -10.23
C GLN A 486 11.20 -0.63 -9.37
N ILE A 487 11.18 -0.79 -8.04
CA ILE A 487 12.01 -0.01 -7.11
C ILE A 487 13.19 -0.82 -6.52
N ILE A 488 13.17 -2.14 -6.65
CA ILE A 488 14.26 -3.01 -6.19
C ILE A 488 15.22 -3.29 -7.34
N ASN A 489 16.44 -2.75 -7.24
CA ASN A 489 17.45 -2.81 -8.28
C ASN A 489 18.87 -2.87 -7.69
N ALA A 490 19.89 -2.87 -8.56
CA ALA A 490 21.28 -3.00 -8.17
C ALA A 490 21.80 -1.84 -7.27
N THR A 491 21.12 -0.69 -7.25
CA THR A 491 21.46 0.45 -6.39
C THR A 491 20.74 0.38 -5.05
N THR A 492 19.44 0.06 -5.05
CA THR A 492 18.64 0.03 -3.81
C THR A 492 18.95 -1.17 -2.92
N LEU A 493 19.47 -2.27 -3.47
CA LEU A 493 19.88 -3.43 -2.67
C LEU A 493 21.05 -3.13 -1.72
N PRO A 494 22.21 -2.61 -2.17
CA PRO A 494 23.27 -2.18 -1.25
C PRO A 494 22.82 -1.09 -0.27
N GLY A 495 21.98 -0.14 -0.71
CA GLY A 495 21.42 0.89 0.17
C GLY A 495 20.63 0.30 1.34
N TYR A 496 19.76 -0.68 1.05
CA TYR A 496 19.03 -1.41 2.08
C TYR A 496 19.96 -2.16 3.05
N ILE A 497 21.02 -2.80 2.55
CA ILE A 497 21.99 -3.50 3.40
C ILE A 497 22.66 -2.53 4.37
N ASN A 498 23.15 -1.39 3.86
CA ASN A 498 23.77 -0.37 4.71
C ASN A 498 22.79 0.20 5.74
N PHE A 499 21.56 0.50 5.31
CA PHE A 499 20.49 1.00 6.17
C PHE A 499 20.17 0.02 7.30
N ILE A 500 19.95 -1.27 7.01
CA ILE A 500 19.55 -2.21 8.05
C ILE A 500 20.73 -2.59 8.97
N SER A 501 21.98 -2.55 8.49
CA SER A 501 23.16 -2.78 9.33
C SER A 501 23.27 -1.76 10.46
N PHE A 502 23.01 -0.47 10.18
CA PHE A 502 22.99 0.60 11.21
C PHE A 502 22.13 0.22 12.41
N PHE A 503 20.91 -0.26 12.13
CA PHE A 503 19.96 -0.69 13.14
C PHE A 503 20.34 -2.00 13.81
N ILE A 504 20.79 -2.99 13.03
CA ILE A 504 21.18 -4.30 13.57
C ILE A 504 22.35 -4.16 14.55
N GLN A 505 23.31 -3.29 14.24
CA GLN A 505 24.57 -3.13 14.99
C GLN A 505 24.49 -2.07 16.09
N GLY A 506 23.40 -1.31 16.16
CA GLY A 506 23.20 -0.30 17.19
C GLY A 506 24.04 0.97 16.99
N ASP A 507 24.30 1.38 15.73
CA ASP A 507 25.20 2.50 15.40
C ASP A 507 24.73 3.87 15.94
N MET A 508 23.43 3.99 16.27
CA MET A 508 22.88 5.16 16.97
C MET A 508 23.41 5.32 18.40
N ASP A 509 23.96 4.27 19.02
CA ASP A 509 24.66 4.34 20.31
C ASP A 509 26.10 4.87 20.15
N SER A 510 26.23 6.03 19.53
CA SER A 510 27.51 6.70 19.34
C SER A 510 27.52 8.11 19.93
N GLU A 511 28.70 8.53 20.42
CA GLU A 511 28.91 9.91 20.90
C GLU A 511 28.65 10.94 19.79
N GLU A 512 28.90 10.56 18.54
CA GLU A 512 28.65 11.42 17.37
C GLU A 512 27.15 11.67 17.18
N TYR A 513 26.34 10.62 17.15
CA TYR A 513 24.88 10.72 17.01
C TYR A 513 24.26 11.50 18.18
N SER A 514 24.67 11.20 19.42
CA SER A 514 24.18 11.91 20.61
C SER A 514 24.47 13.41 20.55
N ARG A 515 25.68 13.79 20.10
CA ARG A 515 26.08 15.20 19.95
C ARG A 515 25.30 15.89 18.83
N GLU A 516 25.16 15.25 17.68
CA GLU A 516 24.41 15.79 16.54
C GLU A 516 22.95 16.04 16.92
N TYR A 517 22.31 15.08 17.61
CA TYR A 517 20.93 15.22 18.04
C TYR A 517 20.77 16.32 19.10
N ALA A 518 21.70 16.43 20.06
CA ALA A 518 21.69 17.52 21.04
C ALA A 518 21.85 18.90 20.38
N GLU A 519 22.71 19.01 19.36
CA GLU A 519 22.88 20.24 18.58
C GLU A 519 21.60 20.58 17.82
N PHE A 520 20.94 19.61 17.17
CA PHE A 520 19.65 19.81 16.51
C PHE A 520 18.60 20.38 17.47
N VAL A 521 18.44 19.76 18.64
CA VAL A 521 17.47 20.21 19.66
C VAL A 521 17.75 21.65 20.11
N GLU A 522 19.02 22.01 20.33
CA GLU A 522 19.43 23.35 20.75
C GLU A 522 19.21 24.39 19.63
N VAL A 523 19.67 24.10 18.42
CA VAL A 523 19.67 25.03 17.28
C VAL A 523 18.26 25.33 16.80
N ASP A 524 17.41 24.30 16.70
CA ASP A 524 16.04 24.43 16.22
C ASP A 524 15.04 24.74 17.35
N ASN A 525 15.53 24.87 18.59
CA ASN A 525 14.75 25.19 19.78
C ASN A 525 13.58 24.20 19.96
N ILE A 526 13.90 22.92 19.85
CA ILE A 526 12.98 21.79 20.04
C ILE A 526 12.84 21.54 21.55
N ASN A 527 11.62 21.36 22.02
CA ASN A 527 11.30 21.07 23.41
C ASN A 527 11.32 19.55 23.66
N LEU A 528 12.48 18.92 23.44
CA LEU A 528 12.73 17.50 23.69
C LEU A 528 14.02 17.32 24.49
N ASP A 529 14.05 16.31 25.36
CA ASP A 529 15.30 15.84 25.96
C ASP A 529 16.05 15.01 24.90
N PRO A 530 17.30 15.36 24.52
CA PRO A 530 18.08 14.58 23.56
C PRO A 530 18.64 13.26 24.14
N GLY A 531 18.61 13.07 25.47
CA GLY A 531 19.17 11.88 26.13
C GLY A 531 18.70 10.52 25.59
N PRO A 532 17.40 10.34 25.30
CA PRO A 532 16.88 9.08 24.76
C PRO A 532 17.31 8.74 23.32
N ALA A 533 18.02 9.64 22.62
CA ALA A 533 18.33 9.47 21.20
C ALA A 533 19.12 8.19 20.91
N THR A 534 20.11 7.86 21.73
CA THR A 534 20.95 6.66 21.56
C THR A 534 20.24 5.36 21.90
N SER A 535 19.14 5.41 22.65
CA SER A 535 18.28 4.26 22.93
C SER A 535 17.15 4.07 21.91
N SER A 536 16.92 5.04 21.04
CA SER A 536 15.87 4.95 20.02
C SER A 536 16.18 3.81 19.05
N PHE A 537 15.21 2.91 18.84
CA PHE A 537 15.31 1.69 18.05
C PHE A 537 16.43 0.73 18.48
N ALA A 538 16.97 0.87 19.70
CA ALA A 538 17.96 -0.08 20.21
C ALA A 538 17.36 -1.49 20.25
N ALA A 539 18.05 -2.46 19.64
CA ALA A 539 17.59 -3.83 19.59
C ALA A 539 17.76 -4.55 20.93
N ASP A 540 16.72 -5.26 21.35
CA ASP A 540 16.77 -6.26 22.41
C ASP A 540 16.95 -7.64 21.79
N TYR A 541 18.19 -8.10 21.75
CA TYR A 541 18.57 -9.45 21.30
C TYR A 541 18.79 -10.44 22.46
N SER A 542 18.21 -10.19 23.63
CA SER A 542 18.46 -11.02 24.82
C SER A 542 18.11 -12.50 24.59
N ASP A 543 17.01 -12.78 23.88
CA ASP A 543 16.57 -14.13 23.53
C ASP A 543 17.52 -14.80 22.53
N GLU A 544 17.96 -14.07 21.49
CA GLU A 544 18.92 -14.55 20.50
C GLU A 544 20.31 -14.79 21.09
N ILE A 545 20.77 -13.93 21.99
CA ILE A 545 22.05 -14.05 22.71
C ILE A 545 22.06 -15.33 23.56
N ALA A 546 20.91 -15.70 24.15
CA ALA A 546 20.78 -16.94 24.91
C ALA A 546 20.94 -18.20 24.02
N LEU A 547 20.68 -18.08 22.72
CA LEU A 547 20.84 -19.15 21.73
C LEU A 547 22.21 -19.14 21.02
N ALA A 548 23.02 -18.08 21.17
CA ALA A 548 24.23 -17.86 20.36
C ALA A 548 25.31 -18.95 20.45
N ASP A 549 25.33 -19.72 21.54
CA ASP A 549 26.24 -20.87 21.72
C ASP A 549 25.88 -22.05 20.80
N ASP A 550 24.60 -22.19 20.43
CA ASP A 550 24.11 -23.17 19.47
C ASP A 550 23.66 -22.45 18.20
N ALA A 551 24.59 -22.32 17.25
CA ALA A 551 24.32 -21.69 15.97
C ALA A 551 23.15 -22.32 15.21
N SER A 552 22.87 -23.62 15.39
CA SER A 552 21.75 -24.28 14.73
C SER A 552 20.43 -23.87 15.36
N ALA A 553 20.37 -23.78 16.69
CA ALA A 553 19.20 -23.30 17.42
C ALA A 553 18.91 -21.83 17.13
N LEU A 554 19.93 -20.97 17.14
CA LEU A 554 19.80 -19.55 16.79
C LEU A 554 19.24 -19.37 15.37
N VAL A 555 19.81 -20.06 14.37
CA VAL A 555 19.35 -19.96 12.99
C VAL A 555 17.94 -20.53 12.83
N ALA A 556 17.57 -21.60 13.54
CA ALA A 556 16.21 -22.15 13.49
C ALA A 556 15.16 -21.19 14.07
N HIS A 557 15.49 -20.52 15.18
CA HIS A 557 14.68 -19.46 15.79
C HIS A 557 14.47 -18.30 14.81
N LEU A 558 15.57 -17.71 14.32
CA LEU A 558 15.52 -16.58 13.39
C LEU A 558 14.86 -16.94 12.04
N ASN A 559 15.01 -18.18 11.56
CA ASN A 559 14.30 -18.66 10.38
C ASN A 559 12.79 -18.56 10.58
N THR A 560 12.29 -18.97 11.75
CA THR A 560 10.86 -18.88 12.07
C THR A 560 10.40 -17.43 12.15
N LEU A 561 11.12 -16.59 12.87
CA LEU A 561 10.74 -15.20 13.15
C LEU A 561 10.83 -14.30 11.91
N LEU A 562 11.91 -14.39 11.14
CA LEU A 562 12.18 -13.48 10.02
C LEU A 562 11.77 -14.06 8.67
N ALA A 563 12.03 -15.35 8.44
CA ALA A 563 11.81 -16.02 7.16
C ALA A 563 10.62 -17.00 7.17
N ALA A 564 9.83 -17.03 8.25
CA ALA A 564 8.67 -17.91 8.39
C ALA A 564 8.96 -19.41 8.12
N GLY A 565 10.19 -19.85 8.45
CA GLY A 565 10.65 -21.23 8.24
C GLY A 565 11.12 -21.53 6.81
N SER A 566 11.19 -20.54 5.92
CA SER A 566 11.45 -20.73 4.49
C SER A 566 12.91 -20.84 4.07
N LEU A 567 13.88 -20.63 4.98
CA LEU A 567 15.29 -20.79 4.64
C LEU A 567 15.57 -22.20 4.11
N SER A 568 16.21 -22.27 2.95
CA SER A 568 16.70 -23.53 2.41
C SER A 568 17.78 -24.14 3.31
N THR A 569 17.93 -25.47 3.29
CA THR A 569 19.01 -26.16 4.04
C THR A 569 20.38 -25.56 3.71
N SER A 570 20.65 -25.26 2.45
CA SER A 570 21.89 -24.62 2.02
C SER A 570 22.08 -23.22 2.58
N SER A 571 21.03 -22.40 2.66
CA SER A 571 21.11 -21.06 3.24
C SER A 571 21.37 -21.13 4.74
N SER A 572 20.66 -22.01 5.45
CA SER A 572 20.88 -22.26 6.88
C SER A 572 22.31 -22.73 7.17
N GLU A 573 22.84 -23.71 6.42
CA GLU A 573 24.22 -24.19 6.57
C GLU A 573 25.26 -23.10 6.34
N ARG A 574 25.04 -22.21 5.35
CA ARG A 574 25.93 -21.08 5.07
C ARG A 574 25.96 -20.08 6.23
N ILE A 575 24.79 -19.76 6.78
CA ILE A 575 24.66 -18.84 7.92
C ILE A 575 25.32 -19.47 9.17
N ILE A 576 25.03 -20.73 9.48
CA ILE A 576 25.63 -21.48 10.59
C ILE A 576 27.16 -21.50 10.45
N THR A 577 27.68 -21.74 9.25
CA THR A 577 29.14 -21.73 8.99
C THR A 577 29.75 -20.36 9.26
N ALA A 578 29.10 -19.27 8.83
CA ALA A 578 29.58 -17.91 9.06
C ALA A 578 29.60 -17.56 10.56
N ILE A 579 28.54 -17.88 11.29
CA ILE A 579 28.44 -17.64 12.74
C ILE A 579 29.50 -18.45 13.50
N ASN A 580 29.72 -19.71 13.14
CA ASN A 580 30.73 -20.56 13.78
C ASN A 580 32.17 -20.13 13.53
N ALA A 581 32.42 -19.22 12.58
CA ALA A 581 33.72 -18.61 12.39
C ALA A 581 33.99 -17.44 13.36
N ILE A 582 32.96 -16.95 14.06
CA ILE A 582 33.04 -15.90 15.08
C ILE A 582 33.26 -16.57 16.45
N ASP A 583 34.08 -15.94 17.29
CA ASP A 583 34.36 -16.43 18.65
C ASP A 583 33.06 -16.62 19.44
N THR A 584 32.91 -17.73 20.16
CA THR A 584 31.71 -18.03 20.97
C THR A 584 31.50 -17.04 22.10
N GLU A 585 32.56 -16.36 22.56
CA GLU A 585 32.45 -15.28 23.54
C GLU A 585 31.85 -14.00 22.93
N ASP A 586 31.95 -13.81 21.61
CA ASP A 586 31.37 -12.65 20.90
C ASP A 586 29.93 -12.94 20.45
N LYS A 587 29.05 -13.12 21.44
CA LYS A 587 27.65 -13.51 21.22
C LYS A 587 26.85 -12.46 20.45
N ALA A 588 27.12 -11.17 20.68
CA ALA A 588 26.44 -10.08 19.97
C ALA A 588 26.75 -10.14 18.47
N GLN A 589 28.04 -10.21 18.10
CA GLN A 589 28.45 -10.29 16.70
C GLN A 589 27.88 -11.54 16.00
N ARG A 590 27.78 -12.67 16.71
CA ARG A 590 27.15 -13.90 16.21
C ARG A 590 25.68 -13.67 15.84
N VAL A 591 24.91 -13.01 16.71
CA VAL A 591 23.49 -12.71 16.49
C VAL A 591 23.31 -11.70 15.36
N GLU A 592 24.04 -10.58 15.40
CA GLU A 592 23.97 -9.53 14.37
C GLU A 592 24.29 -10.09 12.98
N THR A 593 25.34 -10.92 12.87
CA THR A 593 25.70 -11.58 11.62
C THR A 593 24.60 -12.51 11.13
N ALA A 594 23.98 -13.28 12.03
CA ALA A 594 22.87 -14.17 11.69
C ALA A 594 21.68 -13.39 11.11
N ILE A 595 21.25 -12.33 11.82
CA ILE A 595 20.12 -11.49 11.43
C ILE A 595 20.41 -10.82 10.09
N LEU A 596 21.58 -10.19 9.91
CA LEU A 596 21.95 -9.52 8.67
C LEU A 596 21.98 -10.50 7.49
N MET A 597 22.55 -11.70 7.65
CA MET A 597 22.58 -12.68 6.57
C MET A 597 21.18 -13.20 6.21
N ILE A 598 20.28 -13.35 7.19
CA ILE A 598 18.90 -13.75 6.92
C ILE A 598 18.15 -12.63 6.21
N MET A 599 18.21 -11.40 6.73
CA MET A 599 17.49 -10.25 6.17
C MET A 599 17.96 -9.84 4.77
N THR A 600 19.14 -10.30 4.36
CA THR A 600 19.68 -10.07 3.02
C THR A 600 19.58 -11.31 2.12
N SER A 601 18.99 -12.41 2.61
CA SER A 601 18.75 -13.63 1.84
C SER A 601 17.55 -13.48 0.88
N PRO A 602 17.58 -14.16 -0.29
CA PRO A 602 16.41 -14.23 -1.18
C PRO A 602 15.15 -14.74 -0.47
N GLU A 603 15.28 -15.72 0.43
CA GLU A 603 14.18 -16.33 1.17
C GLU A 603 13.50 -15.35 2.15
N PHE A 604 14.23 -14.38 2.72
CA PHE A 604 13.60 -13.30 3.50
C PHE A 604 12.98 -12.22 2.61
N LEU A 605 13.69 -11.88 1.52
CA LEU A 605 13.28 -10.80 0.61
C LEU A 605 12.05 -11.17 -0.22
N VAL A 606 11.73 -12.46 -0.35
CA VAL A 606 10.51 -12.96 -0.97
C VAL A 606 9.56 -13.47 0.13
N GLN A 607 8.39 -12.85 0.21
CA GLN A 607 7.31 -13.26 1.09
C GLN A 607 6.41 -14.24 0.33
N GLY A 608 6.39 -15.50 0.76
CA GLY A 608 5.51 -16.54 0.25
C GLY A 608 4.15 -16.60 0.92
#